data_AF-A0A1F2X0C3-F1
#
_entry.id   AF-A0A1F2X0C3-F1
#
_cell.length_a   1.000
_cell.length_b   1.000
_cell.length_c   1.000
_cell.angle_alpha   90.00
_cell.angle_beta   90.00
_cell.angle_gamma   90.00
#
_symmetry.space_group_name_H-M   'P 1'
#
loop_
_entity.id
_entity.type
_entity.pdbx_description
1 polymer ?
#
loop_
_entity_poly.entity_id
_entity_poly.type
_entity_poly.pdbx_seq_one_letter_code
_entity_poly.pdbx_strand_id
1 'polypeptide(L)'
;MPAAQKLGRRWIGIDVTYLAINLIERRMADAFPGLVVEVEGAPKDLASARDLAHRDKWQFQWWAVTKLNAQPVAGKKKGADKGIDGVIPFFAGPKEDYKRAIVSVKGGEHVGVGMVRDLKGVLDREKEPIGVLLTLAPPTKEMVTEAAASGFYENDFWGRKFARVQILTVEEMLAGKRPDMPWGKAPFAKAPTEKEKSQQEALL
;
A
#
# COMPACT_ATOMS: atom_id res chain seq x y z
N MET A 1 5.50 -18.16 -14.38
CA MET A 1 4.27 -18.45 -13.62
C MET A 1 3.00 -18.29 -14.47
N PRO A 2 2.70 -17.15 -15.12
CA PRO A 2 1.44 -16.98 -15.87
C PRO A 2 1.22 -18.02 -16.99
N ALA A 3 2.25 -18.30 -17.79
CA ALA A 3 2.17 -19.32 -18.84
C ALA A 3 1.95 -20.74 -18.28
N ALA A 4 2.59 -21.07 -17.14
CA ALA A 4 2.38 -22.36 -16.49
C ALA A 4 0.96 -22.50 -15.95
N GLN A 5 0.41 -21.44 -15.36
CA GLN A 5 -0.98 -21.38 -14.89
C GLN A 5 -1.97 -21.56 -16.06
N LYS A 6 -1.77 -20.84 -17.18
CA LYS A 6 -2.58 -20.97 -18.41
C LYS A 6 -2.64 -22.42 -18.91
N LEU A 7 -1.51 -23.13 -18.82
CA LEU A 7 -1.38 -24.52 -19.27
C LEU A 7 -1.82 -25.56 -18.21
N GLY A 8 -2.41 -25.14 -17.09
CA GLY A 8 -2.83 -26.05 -16.02
C GLY A 8 -1.67 -26.79 -15.32
N ARG A 9 -0.46 -26.23 -15.36
CA ARG A 9 0.73 -26.83 -14.73
C ARG A 9 0.89 -26.34 -13.30
N ARG A 10 1.48 -27.18 -12.45
CA ARG A 10 1.98 -26.77 -11.13
C ARG A 10 3.23 -25.89 -11.30
N TRP A 11 3.36 -24.85 -10.50
CA TRP A 11 4.50 -23.94 -10.52
C TRP A 11 4.81 -23.43 -9.12
N ILE A 12 6.06 -23.01 -8.91
CA ILE A 12 6.51 -22.28 -7.72
C ILE A 12 7.28 -21.05 -8.24
N GLY A 13 6.99 -19.88 -7.68
CA GLY A 13 7.77 -18.67 -7.88
C GLY A 13 8.70 -18.45 -6.70
N ILE A 14 9.96 -18.11 -6.95
CA ILE A 14 10.93 -17.80 -5.91
C ILE A 14 11.53 -16.45 -6.24
N ASP A 15 11.41 -15.52 -5.31
CA ASP A 15 11.94 -14.17 -5.40
C ASP A 15 12.54 -13.77 -4.05
N VAL A 16 13.58 -12.93 -4.07
CA VAL A 16 14.30 -12.50 -2.86
C VAL A 16 13.59 -11.33 -2.15
N THR A 17 12.73 -10.60 -2.85
CA THR A 17 12.12 -9.36 -2.33
C THR A 17 10.60 -9.43 -2.32
N TYR A 18 10.00 -8.87 -1.26
CA TYR A 18 8.54 -8.70 -1.22
C TYR A 18 8.03 -7.81 -2.35
N LEU A 19 8.82 -6.85 -2.83
CA LEU A 19 8.43 -6.04 -3.97
C LEU A 19 8.13 -6.90 -5.21
N ALA A 20 9.03 -7.83 -5.54
CA ALA A 20 8.86 -8.73 -6.67
C ALA A 20 7.72 -9.74 -6.43
N ILE A 21 7.68 -10.36 -5.25
CA ILE A 21 6.64 -11.32 -4.86
C ILE A 21 5.24 -10.71 -5.00
N ASN A 22 5.02 -9.53 -4.39
CA ASN A 22 3.71 -8.87 -4.42
C ASN A 22 3.34 -8.37 -5.82
N LEU A 23 4.31 -7.93 -6.64
CA LEU A 23 4.05 -7.55 -8.02
C LEU A 23 3.55 -8.75 -8.83
N ILE A 24 4.17 -9.91 -8.65
CA ILE A 24 3.73 -11.16 -9.29
C ILE A 24 2.36 -11.57 -8.76
N GLU A 25 2.16 -11.59 -7.44
CA GLU A 25 0.88 -11.95 -6.82
C GLU A 25 -0.26 -11.11 -7.40
N ARG A 26 -0.09 -9.78 -7.45
CA ARG A 26 -1.07 -8.87 -8.05
C ARG A 26 -1.32 -9.17 -9.52
N ARG A 27 -0.27 -9.39 -10.32
CA ARG A 27 -0.41 -9.71 -11.75
C ARG A 27 -1.13 -11.03 -11.97
N MET A 28 -0.87 -12.03 -11.12
CA MET A 28 -1.54 -13.32 -11.17
C MET A 28 -3.03 -13.18 -10.81
N ALA A 29 -3.36 -12.40 -9.78
CA ALA A 29 -4.74 -12.11 -9.39
C ALA A 29 -5.50 -11.32 -10.48
N ASP A 30 -4.85 -10.33 -11.10
CA ASP A 30 -5.43 -9.56 -12.22
C ASP A 30 -5.67 -10.45 -13.46
N ALA A 31 -4.68 -11.28 -13.83
CA ALA A 31 -4.75 -12.12 -15.03
C ALA A 31 -5.70 -13.33 -14.86
N PHE A 32 -5.78 -13.89 -13.65
CA PHE A 32 -6.57 -15.07 -13.31
C PHE A 32 -7.48 -14.78 -12.11
N PRO A 33 -8.63 -14.10 -12.30
CA PRO A 33 -9.56 -13.80 -11.21
C PRO A 33 -10.01 -15.07 -10.48
N GLY A 34 -9.92 -15.06 -9.15
CA GLY A 34 -10.26 -16.21 -8.30
C GLY A 34 -9.10 -17.18 -8.06
N LEU A 35 -7.93 -16.97 -8.66
CA LEU A 35 -6.72 -17.72 -8.32
C LEU A 35 -6.24 -17.34 -6.92
N VAL A 36 -6.12 -18.34 -6.05
CA VAL A 36 -5.48 -18.19 -4.73
C VAL A 36 -4.02 -18.59 -4.88
N VAL A 37 -3.11 -17.65 -4.63
CA VAL A 37 -1.67 -17.90 -4.59
C VAL A 37 -1.23 -17.88 -3.14
N GLU A 38 -0.62 -18.96 -2.67
CA GLU A 38 -0.01 -18.99 -1.34
C GLU A 38 1.38 -18.36 -1.40
N VAL A 39 1.60 -17.34 -0.57
CA VAL A 39 2.90 -16.69 -0.40
C VAL A 39 3.51 -17.15 0.92
N GLU A 40 4.54 -17.96 0.82
CA GLU A 40 5.33 -18.39 1.97
C GLU A 40 6.40 -17.36 2.35
N GLY A 41 6.63 -17.18 3.64
CA GLY A 41 7.60 -16.24 4.20
C GLY A 41 7.05 -14.85 4.55
N ALA A 42 5.96 -14.40 3.91
CA ALA A 42 5.30 -13.14 4.25
C ALA A 42 4.67 -13.19 5.65
N PRO A 43 4.77 -12.11 6.46
CA PRO A 43 4.08 -12.05 7.74
C PRO A 43 2.58 -12.27 7.61
N LYS A 44 2.07 -13.24 8.39
CA LYS A 44 0.66 -13.62 8.48
C LYS A 44 0.01 -13.12 9.78
N ASP A 45 0.83 -12.75 10.77
CA ASP A 45 0.41 -12.29 12.08
C ASP A 45 1.33 -11.16 12.59
N LEU A 46 0.98 -10.60 13.75
CA LEU A 46 1.75 -9.50 14.35
C LEU A 46 3.16 -9.94 14.81
N ALA A 47 3.33 -11.19 15.23
CA ALA A 47 4.62 -11.71 15.71
C ALA A 47 5.62 -11.84 14.55
N SER A 48 5.21 -12.44 13.44
CA SER A 48 5.99 -12.52 12.21
C SER A 48 6.26 -11.15 11.58
N ALA A 49 5.35 -10.18 11.74
CA ALA A 49 5.59 -8.81 11.31
C ALA A 49 6.67 -8.11 12.15
N ARG A 50 6.68 -8.35 13.47
CA ARG A 50 7.75 -7.89 14.38
C ARG A 50 9.10 -8.53 14.08
N ASP A 51 9.12 -9.83 13.87
CA ASP A 51 10.34 -10.53 13.44
C ASP A 51 10.90 -9.93 12.14
N LEU A 52 10.04 -9.71 11.13
CA LEU A 52 10.44 -9.09 9.88
C LEU A 52 11.00 -7.67 10.09
N ALA A 53 10.33 -6.83 10.88
CA ALA A 53 10.78 -5.48 11.18
C ALA A 53 12.15 -5.44 11.89
N HIS A 54 12.41 -6.44 12.75
CA HIS A 54 13.67 -6.57 13.46
C HIS A 54 14.81 -7.05 12.55
N ARG A 55 14.57 -8.11 11.76
CA ARG A 55 15.61 -8.72 10.92
C ARG A 55 15.93 -7.93 9.66
N ASP A 56 14.93 -7.31 9.03
CA ASP A 56 15.09 -6.58 7.77
C ASP A 56 14.04 -5.47 7.63
N LYS A 57 14.44 -4.26 8.04
CA LYS A 57 13.60 -3.06 7.99
C LYS A 57 13.12 -2.71 6.57
N TRP A 58 13.93 -3.00 5.54
CA TRP A 58 13.59 -2.69 4.15
C TRP A 58 12.52 -3.65 3.63
N GLN A 59 12.68 -4.94 3.88
CA GLN A 59 11.68 -5.94 3.53
C GLN A 59 10.38 -5.73 4.31
N PHE A 60 10.47 -5.35 5.60
CA PHE A 60 9.29 -4.96 6.38
C PHE A 60 8.54 -3.81 5.76
N GLN A 61 9.24 -2.73 5.39
CA GLN A 61 8.63 -1.58 4.76
C GLN A 61 7.98 -1.95 3.42
N TRP A 62 8.65 -2.70 2.56
CA TRP A 62 8.07 -3.15 1.30
C TRP A 62 6.86 -4.05 1.50
N TRP A 63 6.92 -5.01 2.41
CA TRP A 63 5.79 -5.84 2.77
C TRP A 63 4.61 -5.01 3.28
N ALA A 64 4.86 -4.06 4.18
CA ALA A 64 3.81 -3.26 4.80
C ALA A 64 3.10 -2.34 3.78
N VAL A 65 3.88 -1.67 2.91
CA VAL A 65 3.35 -0.82 1.84
C VAL A 65 2.50 -1.63 0.85
N THR A 66 3.03 -2.77 0.39
CA THR A 66 2.33 -3.62 -0.58
C THR A 66 1.08 -4.26 0.02
N LYS A 67 1.08 -4.66 1.30
CA LYS A 67 -0.09 -5.19 2.00
C LYS A 67 -1.24 -4.17 2.09
N LEU A 68 -0.93 -2.86 2.11
CA LEU A 68 -1.91 -1.78 2.00
C LEU A 68 -2.37 -1.50 0.56
N ASN A 69 -1.95 -2.29 -0.43
CA ASN A 69 -2.13 -2.01 -1.86
C ASN A 69 -1.53 -0.66 -2.30
N ALA A 70 -0.57 -0.14 -1.53
CA ALA A 70 0.19 1.04 -1.91
C ALA A 70 1.32 0.66 -2.86
N GLN A 71 1.71 1.60 -3.72
CA GLN A 71 2.87 1.48 -4.59
C GLN A 71 4.11 1.93 -3.81
N PRO A 72 5.13 1.07 -3.66
CA PRO A 72 6.39 1.47 -3.07
C PRO A 72 7.04 2.57 -3.91
N VAL A 73 7.47 3.65 -3.25
CA VAL A 73 8.24 4.70 -3.92
C VAL A 73 9.70 4.23 -3.97
N ALA A 74 10.06 3.53 -5.05
CA ALA A 74 11.40 2.98 -5.22
C ALA A 74 12.38 4.02 -5.77
N GLY A 75 13.44 4.29 -5.00
CA GLY A 75 14.76 4.59 -5.55
C GLY A 75 15.21 6.06 -5.56
N LYS A 76 16.29 6.33 -4.83
CA LYS A 76 17.62 6.68 -5.36
C LYS A 76 18.48 7.25 -4.22
N LYS A 77 19.51 6.49 -3.83
CA LYS A 77 20.57 6.88 -2.89
C LYS A 77 20.09 7.30 -1.49
N LYS A 78 20.85 6.86 -0.48
CA LYS A 78 20.81 7.41 0.87
C LYS A 78 21.05 8.93 0.76
N GLY A 79 19.99 9.73 0.91
CA GLY A 79 20.05 11.17 0.67
C GLY A 79 18.69 11.83 0.88
N ALA A 80 18.41 12.18 2.13
CA ALA A 80 17.19 12.79 2.66
C ALA A 80 15.94 11.91 2.55
N ASP A 81 15.63 11.18 3.64
CA ASP A 81 14.34 10.52 3.83
C ASP A 81 13.22 11.54 3.62
N LYS A 82 12.55 11.47 2.47
CA LYS A 82 11.40 12.34 2.17
C LYS A 82 10.18 12.01 3.04
N GLY A 83 10.27 10.98 3.90
CA GLY A 83 9.17 10.51 4.76
C GLY A 83 8.05 9.81 3.99
N ILE A 84 8.33 9.32 2.77
CA ILE A 84 7.35 8.67 1.89
C ILE A 84 7.82 7.26 1.59
N ASP A 85 7.09 6.28 2.09
CA ASP A 85 7.42 4.86 1.93
C ASP A 85 6.59 4.22 0.82
N GLY A 86 5.36 4.72 0.61
CA GLY A 86 4.49 4.33 -0.49
C GLY A 86 3.43 5.37 -0.82
N VAL A 87 2.73 5.15 -1.93
CA VAL A 87 1.62 5.99 -2.37
C VAL A 87 0.42 5.15 -2.81
N ILE A 88 -0.79 5.56 -2.43
CA ILE A 88 -2.04 4.97 -2.92
C ILE A 88 -2.71 5.99 -3.84
N PRO A 89 -2.67 5.80 -5.17
CA PRO A 89 -3.33 6.70 -6.09
C PRO A 89 -4.85 6.52 -6.04
N PHE A 90 -5.60 7.62 -6.12
CA PHE A 90 -7.07 7.60 -6.14
C PHE A 90 -7.66 8.71 -7.01
N PHE A 91 -8.92 8.51 -7.40
CA PHE A 91 -9.69 9.47 -8.19
C PHE A 91 -10.29 10.55 -7.28
N ALA A 92 -9.99 11.81 -7.55
CA ALA A 92 -10.43 12.96 -6.76
C ALA A 92 -11.54 13.79 -7.45
N GLY A 93 -11.87 13.53 -8.70
CA GLY A 93 -12.89 14.26 -9.44
C GLY A 93 -13.08 13.69 -10.83
N PRO A 94 -14.04 14.16 -11.64
CA PRO A 94 -14.25 13.66 -13.00
C PRO A 94 -13.01 13.91 -13.89
N LYS A 95 -12.75 12.99 -14.83
CA LYS A 95 -11.70 13.08 -15.87
C LYS A 95 -10.29 13.44 -15.37
N GLU A 96 -9.49 12.42 -15.09
CA GLU A 96 -8.04 12.54 -14.86
C GLU A 96 -7.61 13.40 -13.65
N ASP A 97 -8.54 13.76 -12.76
CA ASP A 97 -8.19 14.33 -11.46
C ASP A 97 -7.72 13.22 -10.50
N TYR A 98 -6.41 13.04 -10.46
CA TYR A 98 -5.75 12.03 -9.65
C TYR A 98 -5.00 12.67 -8.49
N LYS A 99 -5.21 12.11 -7.30
CA LYS A 99 -4.44 12.44 -6.09
C LYS A 99 -3.83 11.19 -5.49
N ARG A 100 -2.95 11.35 -4.51
CA ARG A 100 -2.28 10.24 -3.84
C ARG A 100 -2.49 10.36 -2.33
N ALA A 101 -2.77 9.22 -1.69
CA ALA A 101 -2.54 9.11 -0.26
C ALA A 101 -1.08 8.73 -0.04
N ILE A 102 -0.37 9.49 0.79
CA ILE A 102 1.02 9.21 1.17
C ILE A 102 1.03 8.20 2.31
N VAL A 103 1.83 7.15 2.20
CA VAL A 103 2.03 6.15 3.24
C VAL A 103 3.41 6.33 3.85
N SER A 104 3.48 6.45 5.18
CA SER A 104 4.72 6.30 5.94
C SER A 104 4.61 5.12 6.90
N VAL A 105 5.62 4.27 6.92
CA VAL A 105 5.71 3.03 7.71
C VAL A 105 6.70 3.22 8.85
N LYS A 106 6.30 2.82 10.05
CA LYS A 106 7.13 2.83 11.26
C LYS A 106 7.19 1.42 11.85
N GLY A 107 8.33 0.77 11.67
CA GLY A 107 8.59 -0.58 12.18
C GLY A 107 9.24 -0.63 13.57
N GLY A 108 9.54 0.53 14.18
CA GLY A 108 10.13 0.59 15.52
C GLY A 108 9.09 0.52 16.63
N GLU A 109 9.52 0.09 17.81
CA GLU A 109 8.67 0.03 19.02
C GLU A 109 8.36 1.43 19.60
N HIS A 110 9.24 2.39 19.33
CA HIS A 110 9.07 3.77 19.79
C HIS A 110 8.45 4.62 18.69
N VAL A 111 7.16 4.92 18.85
CA VAL A 111 6.42 5.89 18.02
C VAL A 111 6.01 7.09 18.85
N GLY A 112 5.84 8.24 18.18
CA GLY A 112 5.49 9.47 18.86
C GLY A 112 4.94 10.54 17.93
N VAL A 113 4.41 11.61 18.54
CA VAL A 113 3.73 12.70 17.85
C VAL A 113 4.56 13.37 16.75
N GLY A 114 5.89 13.37 16.89
CA GLY A 114 6.81 13.87 15.86
C GLY A 114 6.58 13.22 14.50
N MET A 115 6.34 11.90 14.45
CA MET A 115 6.09 11.17 13.20
C MET A 115 4.81 11.62 12.50
N VAL A 116 3.79 12.03 13.27
CA VAL A 116 2.55 12.58 12.73
C VAL A 116 2.80 13.97 12.14
N ARG A 117 3.56 14.81 12.84
CA ARG A 117 3.94 16.17 12.36
C ARG A 117 4.81 16.11 11.12
N ASP A 118 5.76 15.20 11.08
CA ASP A 118 6.59 14.96 9.90
C ASP A 118 5.72 14.58 8.71
N LEU A 119 4.77 13.65 8.89
CA LEU A 119 3.84 13.26 7.83
C LEU A 119 2.98 14.45 7.37
N LYS A 120 2.51 15.32 8.27
CA LYS A 120 1.81 16.56 7.87
C LYS A 120 2.69 17.45 7.00
N GLY A 121 3.93 17.69 7.41
CA GLY A 121 4.88 18.47 6.63
C GLY A 121 5.16 17.87 5.25
N VAL A 122 5.17 16.54 5.15
CA VAL A 122 5.23 15.82 3.87
C VAL A 122 3.99 16.08 3.02
N LEU A 123 2.78 15.98 3.59
CA LEU A 123 1.53 16.25 2.86
C LEU A 123 1.49 17.69 2.30
N ASP A 124 1.91 18.66 3.11
CA ASP A 124 1.91 20.07 2.70
C ASP A 124 2.94 20.33 1.60
N ARG A 125 4.14 19.72 1.72
CA ARG A 125 5.21 19.82 0.72
C ARG A 125 4.82 19.17 -0.60
N GLU A 126 4.27 17.97 -0.56
CA GLU A 126 3.87 17.21 -1.75
C GLU A 126 2.49 17.63 -2.29
N LYS A 127 1.77 18.51 -1.56
CA LYS A 127 0.41 18.97 -1.84
C LYS A 127 -0.60 17.82 -1.96
N GLU A 128 -0.42 16.78 -1.16
CA GLU A 128 -1.28 15.61 -1.14
C GLU A 128 -2.32 15.69 -0.01
N PRO A 129 -3.55 15.21 -0.23
CA PRO A 129 -4.66 15.46 0.69
C PRO A 129 -4.75 14.47 1.86
N ILE A 130 -4.15 13.28 1.75
CA ILE A 130 -4.30 12.20 2.72
C ILE A 130 -2.94 11.59 3.05
N GLY A 131 -2.65 11.44 4.34
CA GLY A 131 -1.50 10.72 4.87
C GLY A 131 -1.91 9.54 5.73
N VAL A 132 -1.22 8.42 5.57
CA VAL A 132 -1.41 7.18 6.33
C VAL A 132 -0.11 6.86 7.06
N LEU A 133 -0.12 6.94 8.38
CA LEU A 133 0.94 6.46 9.24
C LEU A 133 0.66 5.01 9.62
N LEU A 134 1.35 4.06 9.00
CA LEU A 134 1.29 2.64 9.35
C LEU A 134 2.33 2.34 10.43
N THR A 135 1.92 1.85 11.58
CA THR A 135 2.79 1.59 12.73
C THR A 135 2.70 0.15 13.22
N LEU A 136 3.84 -0.41 13.62
CA LEU A 136 3.91 -1.70 14.29
C LEU A 136 3.59 -1.62 15.79
N ALA A 137 3.85 -0.47 16.40
CA ALA A 137 3.55 -0.18 17.80
C ALA A 137 2.18 0.50 17.94
N PRO A 138 1.46 0.29 19.06
CA PRO A 138 0.24 1.04 19.36
C PRO A 138 0.49 2.56 19.35
N PRO A 139 -0.40 3.38 18.75
CA PRO A 139 -0.23 4.82 18.75
C PRO A 139 -0.46 5.43 20.13
N THR A 140 0.28 6.49 20.45
CA THR A 140 0.06 7.25 21.69
C THR A 140 -1.19 8.13 21.57
N LYS A 141 -1.74 8.57 22.71
CA LYS A 141 -2.91 9.48 22.72
C LYS A 141 -2.59 10.79 21.99
N GLU A 142 -1.40 11.32 22.18
CA GLU A 142 -0.92 12.54 21.55
C GLU A 142 -0.83 12.38 20.04
N MET A 143 -0.42 11.21 19.53
CA MET A 143 -0.43 10.93 18.09
C MET A 143 -1.86 10.98 17.53
N VAL A 144 -2.82 10.34 18.22
CA VAL A 144 -4.22 10.32 17.79
C VAL A 144 -4.82 11.74 17.80
N THR A 145 -4.57 12.51 18.86
CA THR A 145 -5.01 13.92 18.95
C THR A 145 -4.39 14.77 17.85
N GLU A 146 -3.08 14.65 17.62
CA GLU A 146 -2.38 15.39 16.56
C GLU A 146 -2.90 14.99 15.18
N ALA A 147 -3.14 13.71 14.92
CA ALA A 147 -3.70 13.26 13.65
C ALA A 147 -5.09 13.87 13.41
N ALA A 148 -5.98 13.84 14.42
CA ALA A 148 -7.31 14.44 14.36
C ALA A 148 -7.27 15.96 14.14
N ALA A 149 -6.32 16.66 14.77
CA ALA A 149 -6.12 18.10 14.60
C ALA A 149 -5.68 18.50 13.17
N SER A 150 -5.29 17.54 12.33
CA SER A 150 -4.99 17.77 10.91
C SER A 150 -6.25 18.12 10.08
N GLY A 151 -7.43 17.92 10.64
CA GLY A 151 -8.70 18.14 9.95
C GLY A 151 -8.98 17.10 8.87
N PHE A 152 -9.77 17.50 7.88
CA PHE A 152 -10.31 16.62 6.87
C PHE A 152 -9.95 17.08 5.47
N TYR A 153 -9.79 16.11 4.58
CA TYR A 153 -9.91 16.31 3.15
C TYR A 153 -11.39 16.23 2.77
N GLU A 154 -11.93 17.34 2.29
CA GLU A 154 -13.29 17.41 1.75
C GLU A 154 -13.24 17.23 0.24
N ASN A 155 -14.10 16.37 -0.27
CA ASN A 155 -14.20 16.10 -1.69
C ASN A 155 -15.66 16.10 -2.13
N ASP A 156 -16.03 17.09 -2.94
CA ASP A 156 -17.40 17.26 -3.43
C ASP A 156 -17.84 16.12 -4.35
N PHE A 157 -16.93 15.57 -5.15
CA PHE A 157 -17.22 14.47 -6.06
C PHE A 157 -17.64 13.20 -5.31
N TRP A 158 -17.01 12.91 -4.17
CA TRP A 158 -17.38 11.79 -3.30
C TRP A 158 -18.45 12.15 -2.28
N GLY A 159 -18.79 13.44 -2.11
CA GLY A 159 -19.77 13.93 -1.13
C GLY A 159 -19.42 13.57 0.31
N ARG A 160 -18.13 13.35 0.61
CA ARG A 160 -17.64 12.82 1.90
C ARG A 160 -16.38 13.54 2.34
N LYS A 161 -16.16 13.54 3.66
CA LYS A 161 -14.93 14.02 4.31
C LYS A 161 -14.09 12.83 4.74
N PHE A 162 -12.78 12.92 4.52
CA PHE A 162 -11.80 11.89 4.90
C PHE A 162 -10.79 12.51 5.86
N ALA A 163 -10.36 11.81 6.90
CA ALA A 163 -9.34 12.34 7.80
C ALA A 163 -8.04 12.60 7.02
N ARG A 164 -7.48 13.82 7.15
CA ARG A 164 -6.26 14.24 6.42
C ARG A 164 -5.06 13.39 6.83
N VAL A 165 -4.95 13.05 8.11
CA VAL A 165 -3.94 12.12 8.63
C VAL A 165 -4.63 11.00 9.36
N GLN A 166 -4.28 9.77 8.99
CA GLN A 166 -4.82 8.54 9.54
C GLN A 166 -3.69 7.72 10.12
N ILE A 167 -3.92 7.14 11.30
CA ILE A 167 -2.99 6.19 11.90
C ILE A 167 -3.62 4.81 11.78
N LEU A 168 -2.84 3.86 11.30
CA LEU A 168 -3.23 2.47 11.16
C LEU A 168 -2.16 1.60 11.81
N THR A 169 -2.57 0.61 12.58
CA THR A 169 -1.64 -0.39 13.12
C THR A 169 -1.50 -1.56 12.15
N VAL A 170 -0.35 -2.24 12.20
CA VAL A 170 -0.14 -3.49 11.47
C VAL A 170 -1.16 -4.55 11.86
N GLU A 171 -1.53 -4.62 13.14
CA GLU A 171 -2.56 -5.53 13.63
C GLU A 171 -3.92 -5.27 12.97
N GLU A 172 -4.37 -4.01 12.93
CA GLU A 172 -5.61 -3.65 12.27
C GLU A 172 -5.56 -3.92 10.76
N MET A 173 -4.43 -3.63 10.10
CA MET A 173 -4.23 -3.93 8.68
C MET A 173 -4.36 -5.43 8.39
N LEU A 174 -3.77 -6.27 9.24
CA LEU A 174 -3.85 -7.73 9.16
C LEU A 174 -5.28 -8.22 9.41
N ALA A 175 -6.03 -7.57 10.30
CA ALA A 175 -7.46 -7.80 10.51
C ALA A 175 -8.36 -7.28 9.37
N GLY A 176 -7.77 -6.73 8.29
CA GLY A 176 -8.49 -6.29 7.11
C GLY A 176 -8.89 -4.81 7.10
N LYS A 177 -8.56 -4.04 8.15
CA LYS A 177 -8.76 -2.58 8.14
C LYS A 177 -7.95 -1.94 7.01
N ARG A 178 -8.52 -0.92 6.40
CA ARG A 178 -7.89 -0.12 5.34
C ARG A 178 -8.00 1.36 5.69
N PRO A 179 -7.10 2.22 5.16
CA PRO A 179 -7.29 3.66 5.22
C PRO A 179 -8.68 4.06 4.69
N ASP A 180 -9.35 4.99 5.36
CA ASP A 180 -10.60 5.59 4.88
C ASP A 180 -10.25 6.68 3.87
N MET A 181 -10.36 6.33 2.60
CA MET A 181 -10.07 7.20 1.47
C MET A 181 -10.97 6.79 0.30
N PRO A 182 -11.06 7.59 -0.77
CA PRO A 182 -11.68 7.14 -2.00
C PRO A 182 -11.05 5.84 -2.54
N TRP A 183 -11.84 4.77 -2.54
CA TRP A 183 -11.50 3.50 -3.17
C TRP A 183 -12.27 3.37 -4.49
N GLY A 184 -11.59 3.12 -5.59
CA GLY A 184 -12.17 3.08 -6.94
C GLY A 184 -11.20 2.54 -7.97
N LYS A 185 -11.54 2.57 -9.27
CA LYS A 185 -10.64 2.12 -10.34
C LYS A 185 -9.33 2.91 -10.24
N ALA A 186 -8.24 2.22 -9.91
CA ALA A 186 -6.91 2.80 -9.90
C ALA A 186 -6.61 3.46 -11.27
N PRO A 187 -5.84 4.55 -11.33
CA PRO A 187 -5.52 5.26 -12.58
C PRO A 187 -4.78 4.40 -13.61
N PHE A 188 -4.23 3.26 -13.17
CA PHE A 188 -3.28 2.47 -13.92
C PHE A 188 -3.94 1.24 -14.53
N ALA A 189 -3.51 0.91 -15.74
CA ALA A 189 -3.96 -0.26 -16.49
C ALA A 189 -3.82 -1.53 -15.63
N LYS A 190 -4.92 -2.26 -15.46
CA LYS A 190 -4.88 -3.63 -14.96
C LYS A 190 -4.12 -4.49 -15.97
N ALA A 191 -3.43 -5.53 -15.49
CA ALA A 191 -2.96 -6.55 -16.42
C ALA A 191 -4.20 -7.12 -17.15
N PRO A 192 -4.17 -7.26 -18.48
CA PRO A 192 -5.29 -7.82 -19.21
C PRO A 192 -5.55 -9.24 -18.72
N THR A 193 -6.83 -9.55 -18.52
CA THR A 193 -7.27 -10.87 -18.13
C THR A 193 -6.84 -11.89 -19.19
N GLU A 194 -6.68 -13.15 -18.80
CA GLU A 194 -6.30 -14.18 -19.77
C GLU A 194 -7.35 -14.33 -20.89
N LYS A 195 -8.63 -14.09 -20.58
CA LYS A 195 -9.72 -14.06 -21.58
C LYS A 195 -9.51 -12.94 -22.60
N GLU A 196 -9.20 -11.73 -22.17
CA GLU A 196 -8.94 -10.59 -23.08
C GLU A 196 -7.73 -10.84 -23.98
N LYS A 197 -6.65 -11.44 -23.46
CA LYS A 197 -5.47 -11.82 -24.27
C LYS A 197 -5.80 -12.86 -25.32
N SER A 198 -6.55 -13.91 -24.95
CA SER A 198 -6.92 -14.98 -25.88
C SER A 198 -7.80 -14.49 -27.04
N GLN A 199 -8.65 -13.49 -26.79
CA GLN A 199 -9.47 -12.86 -27.84
C GLN A 199 -8.62 -11.99 -28.78
N GLN A 200 -7.66 -11.24 -28.24
CA GLN A 200 -6.70 -10.46 -29.05
C GLN A 200 -5.81 -11.35 -29.92
N GLU A 201 -5.33 -12.49 -29.39
CA GLU A 201 -4.54 -13.47 -30.15
C GLU A 201 -5.36 -14.16 -31.26
N ALA A 202 -6.68 -14.28 -31.11
CA ALA A 202 -7.57 -14.87 -32.12
C ALA A 202 -8.02 -13.88 -33.23
N LEU A 203 -7.73 -12.59 -33.06
CA LEU A 203 -8.03 -11.50 -34.00
C LEU A 203 -6.83 -11.11 -34.88
N LEU A 204 -5.70 -11.82 -34.73
CA LEU A 204 -4.45 -11.71 -35.50
C LEU A 204 -4.23 -12.99 -36.31
#